data_AF-A0A1Y1QT86-F1
#
_entry.id   AF-A0A1Y1QT86-F1
#
_cell.length_a   1.000
_cell.length_b   1.000
_cell.length_c   1.000
_cell.angle_alpha   90.00
_cell.angle_beta   90.00
_cell.angle_gamma   90.00
#
_symmetry.space_group_name_H-M   'P 1'
#
loop_
_entity.id
_entity.type
_entity.pdbx_description
1 polymer ?
#
loop_
_entity_poly.entity_id
_entity_poly.type
_entity_poly.pdbx_seq_one_letter_code
_entity_poly.pdbx_strand_id
1 'polypeptide(L)'
;MTVTANTQISAYISAETKGQIESYVKRRGVTKAFMIENALQHFLQALREIPEDVIIPARLIITEASMLRLADRLESDEEPTPALRALMTSA
;
A
#
# COMPACT_ATOMS: atom_id res chain seq x y z
N MET A 1 24.85 -14.94 25.48
CA MET A 1 25.06 -13.66 24.79
C MET A 1 24.66 -13.83 23.33
N THR A 2 23.45 -13.46 22.95
CA THR A 2 23.08 -13.35 21.54
C THR A 2 23.73 -12.08 21.01
N VAL A 3 24.75 -12.24 20.17
CA VAL A 3 25.33 -11.14 19.40
C VAL A 3 24.22 -10.65 18.47
N THR A 4 23.71 -9.43 18.68
CA THR A 4 22.87 -8.75 17.68
C THR A 4 23.75 -8.39 16.50
N ALA A 5 23.91 -9.33 15.57
CA ALA A 5 24.62 -9.11 14.33
C ALA A 5 23.75 -8.25 13.41
N ASN A 6 24.24 -7.07 13.03
CA ASN A 6 23.59 -6.26 12.01
C ASN A 6 23.59 -7.04 10.69
N THR A 7 22.42 -7.17 10.06
CA THR A 7 22.28 -7.82 8.75
C THR A 7 22.09 -6.75 7.68
N GLN A 8 22.77 -6.91 6.54
CA GLN A 8 22.63 -6.01 5.41
C GLN A 8 21.47 -6.45 4.52
N ILE A 9 20.68 -5.49 4.06
CA ILE A 9 19.68 -5.67 3.01
C ILE A 9 20.06 -4.84 1.78
N SER A 10 19.72 -5.35 0.60
CA SER A 10 19.95 -4.68 -0.69
C SER A 10 18.65 -4.63 -1.49
N ALA A 11 18.31 -3.45 -2.01
CA ALA A 11 17.11 -3.25 -2.83
C ALA A 11 17.35 -2.15 -3.87
N TYR A 12 16.70 -2.28 -5.04
CA TYR A 12 16.64 -1.20 -6.02
C TYR A 12 15.51 -0.24 -5.66
N ILE A 13 15.78 1.06 -5.77
CA ILE A 13 14.79 2.12 -5.57
C ILE A 13 14.82 3.08 -6.78
N SER A 14 13.72 3.80 -7.00
CA SER A 14 13.69 4.85 -8.01
C SER A 14 14.63 6.00 -7.65
N ALA A 15 15.12 6.72 -8.67
CA ALA A 15 15.92 7.93 -8.47
C ALA A 15 15.16 9.00 -7.68
N GLU A 16 13.85 9.10 -7.90
CA GLU A 16 12.95 9.99 -7.14
C GLU A 16 12.96 9.64 -5.66
N THR A 17 12.77 8.37 -5.31
CA THR A 17 12.76 7.90 -3.91
C THR A 17 14.09 8.21 -3.23
N LYS A 18 15.22 7.98 -3.94
CA LYS A 18 16.56 8.33 -3.43
C LYS A 18 16.65 9.82 -3.08
N GLY A 19 16.15 10.70 -3.94
CA GLY A 19 16.15 12.15 -3.71
C GLY A 19 15.29 12.56 -2.51
N GLN A 20 14.14 11.93 -2.32
CA GLN A 20 13.27 12.16 -1.15
C GLN A 20 13.95 11.74 0.15
N ILE A 21 14.60 10.56 0.17
CA ILE A 21 15.37 10.05 1.32
C ILE A 21 16.48 11.04 1.67
N GLU A 22 17.28 11.45 0.70
CA GLU A 22 18.41 12.37 0.90
C GLU A 22 17.96 13.73 1.44
N SER A 23 16.83 14.22 0.95
CA SER A 23 16.25 15.47 1.43
C SER A 23 15.72 15.35 2.86
N TYR A 24 15.10 14.23 3.21
CA TYR A 24 14.58 13.97 4.56
C TYR A 24 15.71 13.90 5.60
N VAL A 25 16.72 13.06 5.35
CA VAL A 25 17.84 12.86 6.28
C VAL A 25 18.60 14.15 6.53
N LYS A 26 18.80 14.96 5.47
CA LYS A 26 19.45 16.28 5.57
C LYS A 26 18.65 17.25 6.44
N ARG A 27 17.33 17.33 6.28
CA ARG A 27 16.48 18.24 7.05
C ARG A 27 16.33 17.82 8.53
N ARG A 28 16.30 16.52 8.79
CA ARG A 28 16.01 15.95 10.12
C ARG A 28 17.27 15.61 10.93
N GLY A 29 18.46 15.66 10.33
CA GLY A 29 19.72 15.35 11.00
C GLY A 29 19.87 13.88 11.40
N VAL A 30 19.24 12.96 10.66
CA VAL A 30 19.29 11.51 10.92
C VAL A 30 20.06 10.78 9.82
N THR A 31 20.52 9.55 10.07
CA THR A 31 21.20 8.76 9.04
C THR A 31 20.21 8.05 8.13
N LYS A 32 20.64 7.72 6.89
CA LYS A 32 19.85 6.90 5.96
C LYS A 32 19.51 5.54 6.57
N ALA A 33 20.48 4.89 7.22
CA ALA A 33 20.29 3.61 7.88
C ALA A 33 19.23 3.68 8.99
N PHE A 34 19.31 4.69 9.86
CA PHE A 34 18.32 4.90 10.92
C PHE A 34 16.92 5.13 10.36
N MET A 35 16.79 5.97 9.32
CA MET A 35 15.51 6.23 8.66
C MET A 35 14.92 4.95 8.05
N ILE A 36 15.73 4.14 7.36
CA ILE A 36 15.30 2.88 6.73
C ILE A 36 14.86 1.87 7.79
N GLU A 37 15.66 1.66 8.83
CA GLU A 37 15.34 0.76 9.93
C GLU A 37 14.02 1.15 10.59
N ASN A 38 13.84 2.43 10.94
CA ASN A 38 12.63 2.92 11.57
C ASN A 38 11.39 2.76 10.65
N ALA A 39 11.53 3.06 9.36
CA ALA A 39 10.45 2.87 8.39
C ALA A 39 10.04 1.40 8.26
N LEU A 40 11.02 0.48 8.20
CA LEU A 40 10.76 -0.96 8.14
C LEU A 40 10.09 -1.47 9.42
N GLN A 41 10.55 -1.01 10.58
CA GLN A 41 9.94 -1.38 11.87
C GLN A 41 8.49 -0.91 11.96
N HIS A 42 8.20 0.34 11.58
CA HIS A 42 6.83 0.84 11.56
C HIS A 42 5.95 0.05 10.59
N PHE A 43 6.45 -0.27 9.41
CA PHE A 43 5.71 -1.07 8.43
C PHE A 43 5.40 -2.48 8.96
N LEU A 44 6.39 -3.17 9.51
CA LEU A 44 6.21 -4.51 10.08
C LEU A 44 5.33 -4.51 11.33
N GLN A 45 5.38 -3.44 12.14
CA GLN A 45 4.48 -3.29 13.28
C GLN A 45 3.04 -3.14 12.82
N ALA A 46 2.78 -2.28 11.82
CA ALA A 46 1.45 -2.11 11.25
C ALA A 46 0.88 -3.44 10.73
N LEU A 47 1.70 -4.26 10.06
CA LEU A 47 1.27 -5.59 9.59
C LEU A 47 0.90 -6.56 10.72
N ARG A 48 1.48 -6.42 11.92
CA ARG A 48 1.14 -7.27 13.07
C ARG A 48 -0.13 -6.81 13.78
N GLU A 49 -0.39 -5.51 13.80
CA GLU A 49 -1.54 -4.93 14.49
C GLU A 49 -2.81 -4.97 13.66
N ILE A 50 -2.68 -4.97 12.33
CA ILE A 50 -3.81 -5.03 11.41
C ILE A 50 -4.11 -6.50 11.09
N PRO A 51 -5.28 -7.04 11.49
CA PRO A 51 -5.62 -8.41 11.14
C PRO A 51 -5.82 -8.53 9.62
N GLU A 52 -5.41 -9.68 9.05
CA GLU A 52 -5.34 -9.88 7.59
C GLU A 52 -6.68 -9.70 6.88
N ASP A 53 -7.79 -9.89 7.60
CA ASP A 53 -9.17 -9.69 7.15
C ASP A 53 -9.58 -8.22 7.01
N VAL A 54 -8.80 -7.28 7.52
CA VAL A 54 -9.04 -5.82 7.43
C VAL A 54 -8.24 -5.17 6.29
N ILE A 55 -7.26 -5.87 5.71
CA ILE A 55 -6.51 -5.34 4.56
C ILE A 55 -7.36 -5.45 3.30
N ILE A 56 -8.10 -4.39 2.98
CA ILE A 56 -8.60 -4.18 1.61
C ILE A 56 -7.39 -3.86 0.74
N PRO A 57 -7.02 -4.69 -0.25
CA PRO A 57 -5.88 -4.39 -1.11
C PRO A 57 -6.14 -3.07 -1.84
N ALA A 58 -5.24 -2.09 -1.69
CA ALA A 58 -5.31 -0.84 -2.44
C ALA A 58 -5.15 -1.04 -3.96
N ARG A 59 -4.81 -2.26 -4.39
CA ARG A 59 -4.70 -2.67 -5.79
C ARG A 59 -5.48 -3.97 -5.99
N LEU A 60 -6.46 -3.93 -6.88
CA LEU A 60 -7.22 -5.11 -7.31
C LEU A 60 -6.60 -5.66 -8.59
N ILE A 61 -6.14 -6.92 -8.55
CA ILE A 61 -5.59 -7.61 -9.73
C ILE A 61 -6.72 -8.42 -10.36
N ILE A 62 -7.05 -8.11 -11.61
CA ILE A 62 -8.10 -8.79 -12.37
C ILE A 62 -7.55 -9.31 -13.70
N THR A 63 -8.27 -10.25 -14.31
CA THR A 63 -7.94 -10.73 -15.66
C THR A 63 -8.27 -9.67 -16.71
N GLU A 64 -7.60 -9.72 -17.85
CA GLU A 64 -7.85 -8.82 -18.99
C GLU A 64 -9.33 -8.83 -19.41
N ALA A 65 -9.93 -10.02 -19.54
CA ALA A 65 -11.35 -10.15 -19.87
C ALA A 65 -12.28 -9.50 -18.82
N SER A 66 -11.87 -9.49 -17.55
CA SER A 66 -12.64 -8.80 -16.50
C SER A 66 -12.44 -7.29 -16.56
N MET A 67 -11.26 -6.82 -16.92
CA MET A 67 -10.98 -5.39 -17.11
C MET A 67 -11.79 -4.80 -18.26
N LEU A 68 -11.89 -5.50 -19.41
CA LEU A 68 -12.70 -5.04 -20.55
C LEU A 68 -14.17 -4.90 -20.17
N ARG A 69 -14.74 -5.92 -19.52
CA ARG A 69 -16.13 -5.85 -19.02
C ARG A 69 -16.36 -4.72 -18.02
N LEU A 70 -15.36 -4.42 -17.19
CA LEU A 70 -15.44 -3.33 -16.23
C LEU A 70 -15.41 -1.97 -16.94
N ALA A 71 -14.52 -1.79 -17.92
CA ALA A 71 -14.43 -0.57 -18.72
C ALA A 71 -15.76 -0.27 -19.43
N ASP A 72 -16.34 -1.26 -20.11
CA ASP A 72 -17.62 -1.12 -20.80
C ASP A 72 -18.74 -0.66 -19.84
N ARG A 73 -18.77 -1.20 -18.62
CA ARG A 73 -19.80 -0.84 -17.63
C ARG A 73 -19.54 0.49 -16.92
N LEU A 74 -18.29 0.95 -16.84
CA LEU A 74 -17.96 2.27 -16.29
C LEU A 74 -18.30 3.39 -17.27
N GLU A 75 -18.24 3.14 -18.57
CA GLU A 75 -18.67 4.07 -19.61
C GLU A 75 -20.21 4.08 -19.81
N SER A 76 -20.86 3.00 -19.37
CA SER A 76 -22.31 2.84 -19.41
C SER A 76 -23.00 3.68 -18.32
N ASP A 77 -24.05 4.43 -18.69
CA ASP A 77 -24.92 5.14 -17.75
C ASP A 77 -26.05 4.22 -17.24
N GLU A 78 -25.66 3.01 -16.82
CA GLU A 78 -26.59 1.97 -16.38
C GLU A 78 -27.29 2.38 -15.06
N GLU A 79 -28.62 2.30 -15.04
CA GLU A 79 -29.35 2.57 -13.83
C GLU A 79 -29.02 1.55 -12.70
N PRO A 80 -28.97 2.01 -11.43
CA PRO A 80 -28.82 1.13 -10.29
C PRO A 80 -29.87 0.01 -10.29
N THR A 81 -29.46 -1.21 -9.98
CA THR A 81 -30.41 -2.33 -9.93
C THR A 81 -31.48 -2.09 -8.84
N PRO A 82 -32.70 -2.63 -8.99
CA PRO A 82 -33.73 -2.55 -7.94
C PRO A 82 -33.25 -3.07 -6.58
N ALA A 83 -32.41 -4.12 -6.57
CA ALA A 83 -31.81 -4.65 -5.35
C ALA A 83 -30.86 -3.65 -4.67
N LEU A 84 -30.03 -2.94 -5.46
CA LEU A 84 -29.15 -1.90 -4.93
C LEU A 84 -29.96 -0.71 -4.37
N ARG A 85 -31.02 -0.29 -5.07
CA ARG A 85 -31.92 0.77 -4.59
C ARG A 85 -32.61 0.39 -3.28
N ALA A 86 -33.08 -0.85 -3.17
CA ALA A 86 -33.66 -1.38 -1.94
C ALA A 86 -32.64 -1.40 -0.79
N LEU A 87 -31.41 -1.87 -1.03
CA LEU A 87 -30.34 -1.88 -0.03
C LEU A 87 -30.01 -0.48 0.50
N MET A 88 -29.91 0.52 -0.39
CA MET A 88 -29.57 1.90 -0.02
C MET A 88 -30.70 2.63 0.70
N THR A 89 -31.94 2.16 0.59
CA THR A 89 -33.12 2.74 1.27
C THR A 89 -33.51 1.97 2.53
N SER A 90 -32.90 0.80 2.78
CA SER A 90 -33.13 -0.03 3.97
C SER A 90 -32.13 0.22 5.12
N ALA A 91 -31.24 1.20 4.98
CA ALA A 91 -30.22 1.56 5.98
C ALA A 91 -30.68 2.74 6.85
#